data_AF-A0ABD2XPZ0-F1
#
_entry.id   AF-A0ABD2XPZ0-F1
#
_cell.length_a   1.000
_cell.length_b   1.000
_cell.length_c   1.000
_cell.angle_alpha   90.00
_cell.angle_beta   90.00
_cell.angle_gamma   90.00
#
_symmetry.space_group_name_H-M   'P 1'
#
loop_
_entity.id
_entity.type
_entity.pdbx_description
1 polymer ?
#
loop_
_entity_poly.entity_id
_entity_poly.type
_entity_poly.pdbx_seq_one_letter_code
_entity_poly.pdbx_strand_id
1 'polypeptide(L)'
;MEPFFKICDEKHHLVPVDPLDNRGRTPLHYAVANLLPNTVDFLLNRGADLSKFVFLTKREIDETFKKWFGYCSYYKLRITCGAMGVVENLEERGYELDQGDVLMIMKWFAEYGLFEKSEDLEKFLEKE
;
A
#
# COMPACT_ATOMS: atom_id res chain seq x y z
N MET A 1 -2.22 -6.60 -15.01
CA MET A 1 -1.18 -7.55 -14.55
C MET A 1 -1.66 -8.98 -14.74
N GLU A 2 -2.86 -9.34 -14.26
CA GLU A 2 -3.47 -10.67 -14.41
C GLU A 2 -3.40 -11.29 -15.82
N PRO A 3 -3.71 -10.60 -16.94
CA PRO A 3 -3.69 -11.23 -18.25
C PRO A 3 -2.28 -11.65 -18.70
N PHE A 4 -1.25 -10.90 -18.30
CA PHE A 4 0.14 -11.21 -18.62
C PHE A 4 0.57 -12.50 -17.91
N PHE A 5 0.34 -12.59 -16.60
CA PHE A 5 0.66 -13.78 -15.83
C PHE A 5 -0.12 -15.00 -16.31
N LYS A 6 -1.40 -14.83 -16.67
CA LYS A 6 -2.21 -15.91 -17.26
C LYS A 6 -1.58 -16.47 -18.54
N ILE A 7 -1.15 -15.60 -19.46
CA ILE A 7 -0.46 -16.02 -20.69
C ILE A 7 0.85 -16.74 -20.36
N CYS A 8 1.62 -16.24 -19.40
CA CYS A 8 2.85 -16.90 -18.96
C CYS A 8 2.59 -18.29 -18.37
N ASP A 9 1.57 -18.44 -17.53
CA ASP A 9 1.17 -19.72 -16.96
C ASP A 9 0.75 -20.72 -18.06
N GLU A 10 -0.07 -20.27 -19.02
CA GLU A 10 -0.49 -21.05 -20.19
C GLU A 10 0.69 -21.49 -21.06
N LYS A 11 1.78 -20.70 -21.09
CA LYS A 11 3.02 -21.00 -21.81
C LYS A 11 4.05 -21.73 -20.96
N HIS A 12 3.73 -22.08 -19.70
CA HIS A 12 4.68 -22.63 -18.73
C HIS A 12 5.95 -21.77 -18.55
N HIS A 13 5.82 -20.45 -18.72
CA HIS A 13 6.89 -19.50 -18.49
C HIS A 13 6.83 -19.05 -17.02
N LEU A 14 7.88 -19.39 -16.26
CA LEU A 14 8.01 -18.95 -14.89
C LEU A 14 8.26 -17.44 -14.84
N VAL A 15 7.36 -16.70 -14.18
CA VAL A 15 7.55 -15.28 -13.89
C VAL A 15 7.85 -15.14 -12.39
N PRO A 16 9.03 -14.62 -12.02
CA PRO A 16 9.35 -14.33 -10.62
C PRO A 16 8.36 -13.32 -10.04
N VAL A 17 7.85 -13.59 -8.83
CA VAL A 17 6.86 -12.75 -8.15
C VAL A 17 7.51 -11.65 -7.30
N ASP A 18 8.72 -11.91 -6.78
CA ASP A 18 9.51 -10.95 -6.00
C ASP A 18 10.85 -10.53 -6.66
N PRO A 19 10.87 -10.14 -7.95
CA PRO A 19 12.07 -9.55 -8.53
C PRO A 19 12.39 -8.24 -7.81
N LEU A 20 13.65 -8.05 -7.43
CA LEU A 20 14.12 -6.80 -6.85
C LEU A 20 14.56 -5.85 -7.97
N ASP A 21 14.17 -4.59 -7.86
CA ASP A 21 14.73 -3.53 -8.71
C ASP A 21 16.09 -3.04 -8.19
N ASN A 22 16.67 -2.04 -8.87
CA ASN A 22 17.96 -1.43 -8.48
C ASN A 22 17.92 -0.71 -7.11
N ARG A 23 16.73 -0.55 -6.51
CA ARG A 23 16.51 0.04 -5.19
C ARG A 23 16.13 -1.01 -4.15
N GLY A 24 16.19 -2.30 -4.49
CA GLY A 24 15.81 -3.40 -3.59
C GLY A 24 14.32 -3.54 -3.36
N ARG A 25 13.47 -3.02 -4.25
CA ARG A 25 12.01 -3.04 -4.11
C ARG A 25 11.38 -4.16 -4.93
N THR A 26 10.41 -4.85 -4.34
CA THR A 26 9.61 -5.88 -5.02
C THR A 26 8.39 -5.26 -5.71
N PRO A 27 7.70 -5.98 -6.63
CA PRO A 27 6.41 -5.55 -7.16
C PRO A 27 5.38 -5.25 -6.07
N LEU A 28 5.40 -6.01 -4.96
CA LEU A 28 4.52 -5.80 -3.82
C LEU A 28 4.74 -4.42 -3.17
N HIS A 29 6.00 -4.00 -3.01
CA HIS A 29 6.30 -2.65 -2.50
C HIS A 29 5.66 -1.57 -3.37
N TYR A 30 5.75 -1.69 -4.69
CA TYR A 30 5.15 -0.72 -5.60
C TYR A 30 3.61 -0.72 -5.54
N ALA A 31 3.00 -1.89 -5.41
CA ALA A 31 1.55 -2.02 -5.30
C ALA A 31 1.02 -1.36 -4.02
N VAL A 32 1.69 -1.61 -2.88
CA VAL A 32 1.37 -0.98 -1.60
C VAL A 32 1.60 0.54 -1.67
N ALA A 33 2.77 0.97 -2.16
CA ALA A 33 3.09 2.40 -2.26
C ALA A 33 2.08 3.18 -3.09
N ASN A 34 1.52 2.58 -4.16
CA ASN A 34 0.54 3.24 -5.02
C ASN A 34 -0.93 3.01 -4.58
N LEU A 35 -1.15 2.37 -3.42
CA LEU A 35 -2.48 2.07 -2.87
C LEU A 35 -3.37 1.27 -3.84
N LEU A 36 -2.82 0.18 -4.36
CA LEU A 36 -3.46 -0.69 -5.37
C LEU A 36 -3.90 -2.03 -4.76
N PRO A 37 -5.03 -2.09 -4.01
CA PRO A 37 -5.43 -3.29 -3.26
C PRO A 37 -5.57 -4.52 -4.14
N ASN A 38 -6.20 -4.42 -5.31
CA ASN A 38 -6.34 -5.58 -6.23
C ASN A 38 -4.98 -6.12 -6.73
N THR A 39 -3.97 -5.25 -6.85
CA THR A 39 -2.62 -5.69 -7.24
C THR A 39 -1.89 -6.33 -6.06
N VAL A 40 -2.10 -5.83 -4.85
CA VAL A 40 -1.59 -6.43 -3.61
C VAL A 40 -2.19 -7.83 -3.43
N ASP A 41 -3.53 -7.96 -3.48
CA ASP A 41 -4.24 -9.25 -3.44
C ASP A 41 -3.66 -10.24 -4.47
N PHE A 42 -3.56 -9.82 -5.73
CA PHE A 42 -3.02 -10.66 -6.80
C PHE A 42 -1.59 -11.13 -6.53
N LEU A 43 -0.69 -10.23 -6.11
CA LEU A 43 0.71 -10.58 -5.84
C LEU A 43 0.86 -11.50 -4.64
N LEU A 44 0.09 -11.27 -3.58
CA LEU A 44 0.07 -12.13 -2.40
C LEU A 44 -0.49 -13.52 -2.73
N ASN A 45 -1.55 -13.61 -3.55
CA ASN A 45 -2.07 -14.88 -4.07
C ASN A 45 -1.07 -15.64 -4.96
N ARG A 46 -0.11 -14.94 -5.55
CA ARG A 46 1.01 -15.52 -6.30
C ARG A 46 2.20 -15.92 -5.42
N GLY A 47 2.13 -15.70 -4.11
CA GLY A 47 3.18 -16.07 -3.16
C GLY A 47 4.27 -15.00 -2.99
N ALA A 48 3.96 -13.72 -3.19
CA ALA A 48 4.87 -12.64 -2.84
C ALA A 48 5.25 -12.71 -1.35
N ASP A 49 6.54 -12.59 -1.07
CA ASP A 49 7.11 -12.77 0.26
C ASP A 49 6.98 -11.50 1.12
N LEU A 50 6.13 -11.58 2.15
CA LEU A 50 5.90 -10.53 3.12
C LEU A 50 7.12 -10.23 4.02
N SER A 51 8.03 -11.18 4.22
CA SER A 51 9.22 -10.95 5.05
C SER A 51 10.22 -9.99 4.41
N LYS A 52 10.18 -9.86 3.08
CA LYS A 52 10.99 -8.89 2.34
C LYS A 52 10.34 -7.52 2.29
N PHE A 53 9.07 -7.41 2.70
CA PHE A 53 8.29 -6.18 2.62
C PHE A 53 8.50 -5.32 3.87
N VAL A 54 8.76 -4.04 3.64
CA VAL A 54 8.78 -3.01 4.68
C VAL A 54 7.60 -2.07 4.43
N PHE A 55 6.77 -1.86 5.45
CA PHE A 55 5.68 -0.90 5.39
C PHE A 55 6.25 0.49 5.10
N LEU A 56 5.55 1.24 4.24
CA LEU A 56 6.05 2.41 3.50
C LEU A 56 6.90 3.40 4.32
N THR A 57 7.70 4.23 3.66
CA THR A 57 8.34 5.39 4.31
C THR A 57 7.54 6.68 4.14
N LYS A 58 7.72 7.67 5.02
CA LYS A 58 7.16 9.03 4.85
C LYS A 58 7.38 9.60 3.45
N ARG A 59 8.59 9.43 2.90
CA ARG A 59 8.92 9.91 1.56
C ARG A 59 8.08 9.23 0.48
N GLU A 60 7.83 7.92 0.60
CA GLU A 60 7.05 7.16 -0.38
C GLU A 60 5.55 7.50 -0.31
N ILE A 61 5.02 7.75 0.89
CA ILE A 61 3.69 8.38 1.08
C ILE A 61 3.64 9.68 0.27
N ASP A 62 4.52 10.63 0.57
CA ASP A 62 4.48 11.97 -0.02
C ASP A 62 4.58 11.94 -1.55
N GLU A 63 5.43 11.07 -2.10
CA GLU A 63 5.53 10.85 -3.54
C GLU A 63 4.21 10.34 -4.14
N THR A 64 3.55 9.38 -3.49
CA THR A 64 2.25 8.87 -3.91
C THR A 64 1.15 9.93 -3.82
N PHE A 65 1.10 10.70 -2.74
CA PHE A 65 0.09 11.76 -2.58
C PHE A 65 0.28 12.88 -3.60
N LYS A 66 1.51 13.34 -3.82
CA LYS A 66 1.83 14.34 -4.87
C LYS A 66 1.38 13.88 -6.26
N LYS A 67 1.47 12.58 -6.54
CA LYS A 67 1.04 12.00 -7.83
C LYS A 67 -0.47 12.07 -8.03
N TRP A 68 -1.28 11.87 -6.99
CA TRP A 68 -2.75 11.83 -7.10
C TRP A 68 -3.45 13.18 -6.85
N PHE A 69 -2.83 14.12 -6.13
CA PHE A 69 -3.47 15.36 -5.64
C PHE A 69 -4.10 16.23 -6.75
N GLY A 70 -3.53 16.22 -7.96
CA GLY A 70 -4.02 17.01 -9.11
C GLY A 70 -5.26 16.46 -9.82
N TYR A 71 -5.79 15.30 -9.40
CA TYR A 71 -6.75 14.50 -10.19
C TYR A 71 -8.12 14.28 -9.51
N CYS A 72 -8.92 15.35 -9.47
CA CYS A 72 -10.35 15.39 -9.13
C CYS A 72 -10.73 15.04 -7.66
N SER A 73 -11.78 15.70 -7.15
CA SER A 73 -12.18 15.70 -5.72
C SER A 73 -12.31 14.32 -5.05
N TYR A 74 -12.67 13.29 -5.80
CA TYR A 74 -12.75 11.90 -5.31
C TYR A 74 -11.40 11.28 -4.91
N TYR A 75 -10.28 12.00 -5.06
CA TYR A 75 -8.95 11.50 -4.67
C TYR A 75 -8.90 11.09 -3.20
N LYS A 76 -9.60 11.80 -2.29
CA LYS A 76 -9.67 11.42 -0.88
C LYS A 76 -10.28 10.02 -0.69
N LEU A 77 -11.47 9.81 -1.26
CA LEU A 77 -12.15 8.51 -1.20
C LEU A 77 -11.29 7.39 -1.82
N ARG A 78 -10.69 7.65 -2.98
CA ARG A 78 -9.83 6.67 -3.65
C ARG A 78 -8.61 6.29 -2.79
N ILE A 79 -7.96 7.28 -2.18
CA ILE A 79 -6.81 7.06 -1.30
C ILE A 79 -7.24 6.31 -0.04
N THR A 80 -8.33 6.73 0.62
CA THR A 80 -8.88 6.08 1.81
C THR A 80 -9.22 4.62 1.54
N CYS A 81 -10.04 4.33 0.53
CA CYS A 81 -10.42 2.96 0.20
C CYS A 81 -9.22 2.13 -0.28
N GLY A 82 -8.31 2.73 -1.04
CA GLY A 82 -7.09 2.05 -1.50
C GLY A 82 -6.19 1.65 -0.33
N ALA A 83 -5.98 2.56 0.63
CA ALA A 83 -5.21 2.31 1.84
C ALA A 83 -5.82 1.20 2.70
N MET A 84 -7.13 1.29 2.98
CA MET A 84 -7.84 0.29 3.77
C MET A 84 -7.78 -1.08 3.11
N GLY A 85 -8.07 -1.19 1.81
CA GLY A 85 -8.00 -2.47 1.11
C GLY A 85 -6.58 -3.04 1.04
N VAL A 86 -5.53 -2.20 1.03
CA VAL A 86 -4.15 -2.70 1.11
C VAL A 86 -3.87 -3.28 2.49
N VAL A 87 -4.26 -2.58 3.56
CA VAL A 87 -4.13 -3.05 4.94
C VAL A 87 -4.86 -4.39 5.13
N GLU A 88 -6.13 -4.45 4.71
CA GLU A 88 -6.95 -5.68 4.81
C GLU A 88 -6.27 -6.86 4.10
N ASN A 89 -5.76 -6.66 2.88
CA ASN A 89 -5.06 -7.71 2.14
C ASN A 89 -3.79 -8.20 2.86
N LEU A 90 -3.02 -7.28 3.47
CA LEU A 90 -1.79 -7.60 4.19
C LEU A 90 -2.11 -8.41 5.46
N GLU A 91 -3.06 -7.92 6.27
CA GLU A 91 -3.50 -8.60 7.50
C GLU A 91 -4.08 -9.99 7.22
N GLU A 92 -4.88 -10.14 6.16
CA GLU A 92 -5.44 -11.43 5.74
C GLU A 92 -4.36 -12.47 5.40
N ARG A 93 -3.17 -12.05 4.93
CA ARG A 93 -2.01 -12.92 4.71
C ARG A 93 -1.06 -13.02 5.90
N GLY A 94 -1.46 -12.53 7.07
CA GLY A 94 -0.70 -12.65 8.31
C GLY A 94 0.41 -11.61 8.47
N TYR A 95 0.35 -10.49 7.75
CA TYR A 95 1.17 -9.33 8.06
C TYR A 95 0.60 -8.62 9.29
N GLU A 96 1.38 -8.53 10.37
CA GLU A 96 0.99 -7.78 11.57
C GLU A 96 1.51 -6.34 11.44
N LEU A 97 0.59 -5.37 11.36
CA LEU A 97 0.95 -3.96 11.42
C LEU A 97 1.52 -3.62 12.79
N ASP A 98 2.75 -3.12 12.82
CA ASP A 98 3.33 -2.66 14.07
C ASP A 98 2.81 -1.26 14.46
N GLN A 99 3.18 -0.80 15.65
CA GLN A 99 2.76 0.51 16.13
C GLN A 99 3.24 1.66 15.22
N GLY A 100 4.43 1.53 14.61
CA GLY A 100 4.96 2.49 13.65
C GLY A 100 4.13 2.55 12.38
N ASP A 101 3.69 1.40 11.88
CA ASP A 101 2.85 1.28 10.68
C ASP A 101 1.48 1.96 10.90
N VAL A 102 0.85 1.65 12.03
CA VAL A 102 -0.44 2.23 12.44
C VAL A 102 -0.31 3.75 12.60
N LEU A 103 0.73 4.21 13.30
CA LEU A 103 1.02 5.64 13.44
C LEU A 103 1.22 6.31 12.09
N MET A 104 1.88 5.63 11.15
CA MET A 104 2.07 6.16 9.82
C MET A 104 0.74 6.32 9.10
N ILE A 105 -0.11 5.27 9.06
CA ILE A 105 -1.46 5.33 8.46
C ILE A 105 -2.26 6.49 9.07
N MET A 106 -2.31 6.59 10.40
CA MET A 106 -3.03 7.67 11.10
C MET A 106 -2.50 9.05 10.71
N LYS A 107 -1.18 9.21 10.63
CA LYS A 107 -0.55 10.45 10.15
C LYS A 107 -0.95 10.77 8.70
N TRP A 108 -1.04 9.81 7.76
CA TRP A 108 -1.56 10.09 6.39
C TRP A 108 -2.98 10.64 6.47
N PHE A 109 -3.84 9.97 7.24
CA PHE A 109 -5.28 10.28 7.29
C PHE A 109 -5.56 11.64 7.93
N ALA A 110 -4.74 12.04 8.89
CA ALA A 110 -4.78 13.37 9.48
C ALA A 110 -4.20 14.45 8.54
N GLU A 111 -2.97 14.27 8.04
CA GLU A 111 -2.24 15.27 7.25
C GLU A 111 -2.99 15.63 5.96
N TYR A 112 -3.59 14.63 5.30
CA TYR A 112 -4.31 14.83 4.04
C TYR A 112 -5.83 15.01 4.23
N GLY A 113 -6.31 15.06 5.48
CA GLY A 113 -7.72 15.26 5.83
C GLY A 113 -8.63 14.23 5.17
N LEU A 114 -8.29 12.95 5.29
CA LEU A 114 -8.97 11.82 4.64
C LEU A 114 -10.20 11.32 5.41
N PHE A 115 -10.33 11.65 6.70
CA PHE A 115 -11.56 11.56 7.50
C PHE A 115 -11.98 12.95 7.99
N GLU A 116 -13.11 13.04 8.69
CA GLU A 116 -13.42 14.23 9.49
C GLU A 116 -12.45 14.35 10.68
N LYS A 117 -12.06 15.57 11.03
CA LYS A 117 -11.22 15.85 12.19
C LYS A 117 -11.93 15.35 13.46
N SER A 118 -11.32 14.40 14.16
CA SER A 118 -11.74 13.99 15.50
C SER A 118 -10.79 14.57 16.54
N GLU A 119 -11.32 15.16 17.62
CA GLU A 119 -10.54 15.72 18.71
C GLU A 119 -9.59 14.68 19.36
N ASP A 120 -9.97 13.41 19.35
CA ASP A 120 -9.16 12.33 19.92
C ASP A 120 -7.94 12.02 19.06
N LEU A 121 -8.07 12.16 17.73
CA LEU A 121 -6.98 11.96 16.79
C LEU A 121 -5.93 13.09 16.91
N GLU A 122 -6.39 14.34 17.07
CA GLU A 122 -5.50 15.49 17.24
C GLU A 122 -4.69 15.39 18.54
N LYS A 123 -5.34 15.06 19.66
CA LYS A 123 -4.67 14.85 20.96
C LYS A 123 -3.66 13.69 20.96
N PHE A 124 -3.84 12.70 20.09
CA PHE A 124 -2.94 11.56 19.95
C PHE A 124 -1.66 11.94 19.17
N LEU A 125 -1.81 12.76 18.12
CA LEU A 125 -0.70 13.20 17.27
C LEU A 125 0.18 14.28 17.92
N GLU A 126 -0.34 15.04 18.88
CA GLU A 126 0.41 16.08 19.61
C GLU A 126 1.36 15.54 20.70
N LYS A 127 1.33 14.23 20.97
CA LYS A 127 2.09 13.61 22.09
C LYS A 127 3.41 12.93 21.69
N GLU A 128 3.78 12.97 20.40
CA GLU A 128 5.08 12.52 19.87
C GLU A 128 5.92 13.69 19.35
#